data_AF-A0A8X8IA10-F1
#
_entry.id   AF-A0A8X8IA10-F1
#
_cell.length_a   1.000
_cell.length_b   1.000
_cell.length_c   1.000
_cell.angle_alpha   90.00
_cell.angle_beta   90.00
_cell.angle_gamma   90.00
#
_symmetry.space_group_name_H-M   'P 1'
#
loop_
_entity.id
_entity.type
_entity.pdbx_description
1 polymer ?
#
loop_
_entity_poly.entity_id
_entity_poly.type
_entity_poly.pdbx_seq_one_letter_code
_entity_poly.pdbx_strand_id
1 'polypeptide(L)'
;MIALAQFIIDKNSSSLFAVGLATFHAILKKEEVNHVQYLDFHSASLALFQFIEGWYNRKRIHSRLGYRTPQEVEDLLKHSA
;
A
#
# COMPACT_ATOMS: atom_id res chain seq x y z
N MET A 1 5.30 -5.98 4.78
CA MET A 1 4.07 -6.80 4.94
C MET A 1 3.22 -6.46 6.18
N ILE A 2 3.72 -6.58 7.43
CA ILE A 2 2.92 -6.24 8.65
C ILE A 2 2.88 -4.73 8.96
N ALA A 3 3.82 -3.93 8.50
CA ALA A 3 3.86 -2.51 8.90
C ALA A 3 2.83 -1.59 8.23
N LEU A 4 2.30 -1.95 7.05
CA LEU A 4 1.12 -1.25 6.53
C LEU A 4 -0.11 -1.55 7.41
N ALA A 5 -0.14 -2.70 8.09
CA ALA A 5 -1.15 -3.05 9.09
C ALA A 5 -0.83 -2.48 10.48
N GLN A 6 0.42 -2.17 10.81
CA GLN A 6 0.78 -1.65 12.14
C GLN A 6 0.60 -0.13 12.26
N PHE A 7 0.72 0.64 11.17
CA PHE A 7 0.29 2.06 11.15
C PHE A 7 -1.26 2.20 11.19
N ILE A 8 -1.97 1.09 11.00
CA ILE A 8 -3.44 0.97 11.12
C ILE A 8 -3.87 0.66 12.57
N ILE A 9 -2.94 0.33 13.49
CA ILE A 9 -3.22 0.02 14.91
C ILE A 9 -2.75 1.17 15.81
N ASP A 10 -3.00 2.42 15.44
CA ASP A 10 -2.99 3.53 16.41
C ASP A 10 -4.36 4.19 16.46
N LYS A 11 -5.06 3.90 17.55
CA LYS A 11 -6.47 4.18 17.76
C LYS A 11 -6.72 5.67 17.98
N ASN A 12 -6.80 6.50 16.95
CA ASN A 12 -7.53 7.78 17.09
C ASN A 12 -7.94 8.55 15.83
N SER A 13 -8.00 7.93 14.63
CA SER A 13 -8.49 8.69 13.46
C SER A 13 -9.18 7.83 12.41
N SER A 14 -10.45 7.56 12.65
CA SER A 14 -11.39 6.82 11.78
C SER A 14 -11.53 7.40 10.37
N SER A 15 -11.19 8.68 10.16
CA SER A 15 -11.18 9.35 8.85
C SER A 15 -9.97 8.99 7.98
N LEU A 16 -8.78 8.81 8.59
CA LEU A 16 -7.53 8.61 7.82
C LEU A 16 -7.48 7.20 7.20
N PHE A 17 -7.97 6.20 7.91
CA PHE A 17 -8.01 4.78 7.49
C PHE A 17 -8.88 4.56 6.24
N ALA A 18 -10.10 5.12 6.24
CA ALA A 18 -11.02 4.99 5.12
C ALA A 18 -10.45 5.60 3.82
N VAL A 19 -9.77 6.75 3.94
CA VAL A 19 -9.14 7.43 2.79
C VAL A 19 -7.94 6.62 2.24
N GLY A 20 -7.15 6.01 3.13
CA GLY A 20 -6.01 5.17 2.72
C GLY A 20 -6.45 3.95 1.90
N LEU A 21 -7.48 3.24 2.38
CA LEU A 21 -8.01 2.05 1.69
C LEU A 21 -8.71 2.41 0.37
N ALA A 22 -9.49 3.50 0.35
CA ALA A 22 -10.14 3.98 -0.87
C ALA A 22 -9.12 4.39 -1.94
N THR A 23 -8.05 5.09 -1.54
CA THR A 23 -6.97 5.50 -2.45
C THR A 23 -6.20 4.28 -2.97
N PHE A 24 -5.89 3.31 -2.10
CA PHE A 24 -5.28 2.05 -2.50
C PHE A 24 -6.14 1.31 -3.53
N HIS A 25 -7.45 1.15 -3.28
CA HIS A 25 -8.35 0.47 -4.20
C HIS A 25 -8.44 1.16 -5.57
N ALA A 26 -8.49 2.49 -5.59
CA ALA A 26 -8.51 3.26 -6.83
C ALA A 26 -7.20 3.08 -7.62
N ILE A 27 -6.05 3.12 -6.95
CA ILE A 27 -4.73 2.90 -7.54
C ILE A 27 -4.58 1.47 -8.07
N LEU A 28 -4.98 0.47 -7.28
CA LEU A 28 -4.91 -0.94 -7.65
C LEU A 28 -5.72 -1.22 -8.92
N LYS A 29 -6.95 -0.67 -9.00
CA LYS A 29 -7.77 -0.80 -10.20
C LYS A 29 -7.11 -0.12 -11.40
N LYS A 30 -6.66 1.12 -11.20
CA LYS A 30 -6.11 1.94 -12.29
C LYS A 30 -4.81 1.39 -12.84
N GLU A 31 -3.88 0.96 -12.02
CA GLU A 31 -2.51 0.67 -12.44
C GLU A 31 -2.24 -0.83 -12.66
N GLU A 32 -3.08 -1.72 -12.12
CA GLU A 32 -2.87 -3.18 -12.19
C GLU A 32 -4.11 -3.90 -12.75
N VAL A 33 -5.24 -3.92 -12.04
CA VAL A 33 -6.38 -4.78 -12.37
C VAL A 33 -6.99 -4.47 -13.75
N ASN A 34 -7.02 -3.21 -14.16
CA ASN A 34 -7.56 -2.83 -15.48
C ASN A 34 -6.58 -3.09 -16.63
N HIS A 35 -5.31 -3.39 -16.34
CA HIS A 35 -4.25 -3.56 -17.34
C HIS A 35 -3.74 -5.00 -17.44
N VAL A 36 -4.10 -5.86 -16.49
CA VAL A 36 -3.60 -7.23 -16.39
C VAL A 36 -4.76 -8.22 -16.52
N GLN A 37 -4.57 -9.22 -17.39
CA GLN A 37 -5.43 -10.40 -17.42
C GLN A 37 -4.78 -11.50 -16.60
N TYR A 38 -5.50 -12.01 -15.61
CA TYR A 38 -5.05 -13.11 -14.77
C TYR A 38 -5.54 -14.44 -15.36
N LEU A 39 -4.63 -15.41 -15.44
CA LEU A 39 -4.94 -16.74 -15.96
C LEU A 39 -5.80 -17.52 -14.97
N ASP A 40 -5.46 -17.42 -13.69
CA ASP A 40 -6.12 -18.08 -12.57
C ASP A 40 -5.94 -17.27 -11.28
N PHE A 41 -6.56 -17.75 -10.21
CA PHE A 41 -6.48 -17.11 -8.89
C PHE A 41 -5.05 -17.03 -8.34
N HIS A 42 -4.21 -18.03 -8.60
CA HIS A 42 -2.83 -18.06 -8.10
C HIS A 42 -1.98 -16.98 -8.76
N SER A 43 -2.09 -16.85 -10.08
CA SER A 43 -1.43 -15.81 -10.86
C SER A 43 -1.87 -14.40 -10.43
N ALA A 44 -3.16 -14.21 -10.15
CA ALA A 44 -3.69 -12.95 -9.60
C ALA A 44 -3.10 -12.64 -8.23
N SER A 45 -3.01 -13.65 -7.36
CA SER A 45 -2.43 -13.49 -6.01
C SER A 45 -0.96 -13.09 -6.06
N LEU A 46 -0.17 -13.72 -6.93
CA LEU A 46 1.25 -13.39 -7.11
C LEU A 46 1.44 -11.99 -7.71
N ALA A 47 0.66 -11.64 -8.72
CA ALA A 47 0.70 -10.31 -9.33
C ALA A 47 0.32 -9.22 -8.31
N LEU A 48 -0.72 -9.45 -7.51
CA LEU A 48 -1.13 -8.52 -6.45
C LEU A 48 -0.05 -8.38 -5.37
N PHE A 49 0.58 -9.49 -4.96
CA PHE A 49 1.71 -9.45 -4.03
C PHE A 49 2.86 -8.60 -4.59
N GLN A 50 3.23 -8.84 -5.85
CA GLN A 50 4.29 -8.09 -6.52
C GLN A 50 3.92 -6.61 -6.70
N PHE A 51 2.66 -6.29 -6.97
CA PHE A 51 2.18 -4.92 -7.03
C PHE A 51 2.34 -4.23 -5.67
N ILE A 52 1.85 -4.85 -4.60
CA ILE A 52 1.87 -4.28 -3.24
C ILE A 52 3.30 -4.12 -2.73
N GLU A 53 4.07 -5.20 -2.69
CA GLU A 53 5.41 -5.17 -2.10
C GLU A 53 6.44 -4.57 -3.08
N GLY A 54 6.32 -4.88 -4.36
CA GLY A 54 7.26 -4.46 -5.40
C GLY A 54 7.14 -3.00 -5.81
N TRP A 55 5.93 -2.48 -5.92
CA TRP A 55 5.69 -1.15 -6.45
C TRP A 55 5.01 -0.22 -5.44
N TYR A 56 3.88 -0.61 -4.86
CA TYR A 56 3.11 0.27 -3.97
C TYR A 56 3.93 0.68 -2.74
N ASN A 57 4.41 -0.29 -1.96
CA ASN A 57 5.15 0.01 -0.73
C ASN A 57 6.50 0.68 -0.99
N ARG A 58 7.20 0.29 -2.07
CA ARG A 58 8.59 0.71 -2.32
C ARG A 58 8.76 1.90 -3.27
N LYS A 59 7.77 2.21 -4.11
CA LYS A 59 7.90 3.22 -5.18
C LYS A 59 6.77 4.22 -5.22
N ARG A 60 5.60 3.93 -4.65
CA ARG A 60 4.46 4.85 -4.71
C ARG A 60 4.64 5.98 -3.70
N ILE A 61 4.79 7.19 -4.21
CA ILE A 61 4.84 8.40 -3.39
C ILE A 61 3.42 8.85 -3.03
N HIS A 62 3.21 9.19 -1.75
CA HIS A 62 1.96 9.74 -1.25
C HIS A 62 2.17 11.14 -0.68
N SER A 63 1.41 12.12 -1.18
CA SER A 63 1.46 13.50 -0.65
C SER A 63 1.13 13.56 0.84
N ARG A 64 0.21 12.71 1.31
CA ARG A 64 -0.14 12.58 2.73
C ARG A 64 0.98 12.03 3.61
N LEU A 65 1.92 11.28 3.02
CA LEU A 65 3.11 10.79 3.72
C LEU A 65 4.29 11.77 3.60
N GLY A 66 4.02 13.04 3.29
CA GLY A 66 5.07 14.04 3.09
C GLY A 66 5.90 13.77 1.83
N TYR A 67 5.24 13.27 0.77
CA TYR A 67 5.88 12.87 -0.49
C TYR A 67 6.92 11.74 -0.31
N ARG A 68 6.65 10.82 0.62
CA ARG A 68 7.42 9.59 0.82
C ARG A 68 6.60 8.37 0.42
N THR A 69 7.31 7.27 0.24
CA THR A 69 6.75 5.93 0.06
C THR A 69 6.35 5.32 1.41
N PRO A 70 5.42 4.34 1.41
CA PRO A 70 5.08 3.62 2.64
C PRO A 70 6.29 2.97 3.31
N GLN A 71 7.22 2.41 2.52
CA GLN A 71 8.44 1.77 3.05
C GLN A 71 9.35 2.79 3.74
N GLU A 72 9.57 3.96 3.15
CA GLU A 72 10.41 5.01 3.77
C GLU A 72 9.83 5.46 5.12
N VAL A 73 8.50 5.55 5.24
CA VAL A 73 7.86 5.89 6.51
C VAL A 73 8.05 4.78 7.54
N GLU A 74 7.85 3.52 7.16
CA GLU A 74 8.11 2.36 8.03
C GLU A 74 9.56 2.34 8.52
N ASP A 75 10.51 2.58 7.62
CA ASP A 75 11.93 2.56 7.95
C ASP A 75 12.26 3.67 8.95
N LEU A 76 11.78 4.90 8.73
CA LEU A 76 12.00 6.00 9.69
C LEU A 76 11.45 5.67 11.08
N LEU A 77 10.26 5.07 11.15
CA LEU A 77 9.64 4.68 12.42
C LEU A 77 10.48 3.62 13.17
N LYS A 78 11.05 2.65 12.45
CA LYS A 78 11.95 1.64 13.03
C LYS A 78 13.26 2.20 13.54
N HIS A 79 13.81 3.24 12.90
CA HIS A 79 15.05 3.88 13.33
C HIS A 79 14.83 4.84 14.50
N SER A 80 13.60 5.28 14.75
CA SER A 80 13.23 6.13 15.88
C SER A 80 12.83 5.36 17.15
N ALA A 81 12.76 4.03 17.09
CA ALA A 81 12.42 3.12 18.19
C ALA A 81 13.68 2.45 18.74
#